data_AF-A0A355YAX6-F1
#
_entry.id   AF-A0A355YAX6-F1
#
_cell.length_a   1.000
_cell.length_b   1.000
_cell.length_c   1.000
_cell.angle_alpha   90.00
_cell.angle_beta   90.00
_cell.angle_gamma   90.00
#
_symmetry.space_group_name_H-M   'P 1'
#
loop_
_entity.id
_entity.type
_entity.pdbx_description
1 polymer ?
#
loop_
_entity_poly.entity_id
_entity_poly.type
_entity_poly.pdbx_seq_one_letter_code
_entity_poly.pdbx_strand_id
1 'polypeptide(L)' 'MRARLLNAYRSQYPVPLRFRAGEIVQLGVRDEEWPDFAWVRTADNRAGWAPVAWLRVLGDGRA' A
#
# COMPACT_ATOMS: atom_id res chain seq x y z
N MET A 1 -30.33 -16.55 -4.56
CA MET A 1 -30.37 -16.25 -3.10
C MET A 1 -30.00 -14.80 -2.87
N ARG A 2 -30.55 -14.16 -1.82
CA ARG A 2 -30.25 -12.77 -1.41
C ARG A 2 -30.09 -12.71 0.12
N ALA A 3 -29.30 -11.78 0.61
CA ALA A 3 -29.10 -11.54 2.05
C ALA A 3 -29.20 -10.05 2.37
N ARG A 4 -29.45 -9.70 3.65
CA ARG A 4 -29.53 -8.33 4.15
C ARG A 4 -28.31 -8.00 5.01
N LEU A 5 -27.69 -6.85 4.76
CA LEU A 5 -26.63 -6.31 5.61
C LEU A 5 -27.21 -5.89 6.97
N LEU A 6 -26.54 -6.30 8.04
CA LEU A 6 -26.92 -5.94 9.41
C LEU A 6 -26.35 -4.59 9.85
N ASN A 7 -25.25 -4.15 9.23
CA ASN A 7 -24.54 -2.93 9.59
C ASN A 7 -24.08 -2.18 8.35
N ALA A 8 -23.90 -0.86 8.50
CA ALA A 8 -23.21 -0.06 7.51
C ALA A 8 -21.72 -0.45 7.49
N TYR A 9 -21.18 -0.64 6.28
CA TYR A 9 -19.75 -0.89 6.07
C TYR A 9 -19.10 0.33 5.43
N ARG A 10 -17.93 0.71 5.93
CA ARG A 10 -17.03 1.66 5.29
C ARG A 10 -15.70 0.98 5.03
N SER A 11 -15.23 1.03 3.79
CA SER A 11 -13.89 0.53 3.45
C SER A 11 -12.84 1.21 4.32
N GLN A 12 -11.87 0.43 4.80
CA GLN A 12 -10.70 0.95 5.51
C GLN A 12 -9.91 1.94 4.63
N TYR A 13 -9.94 1.73 3.30
CA TYR A 13 -9.32 2.59 2.29
C TYR A 13 -10.40 3.07 1.32
N PRO A 14 -11.17 4.12 1.67
CA PRO A 14 -12.25 4.63 0.82
C PRO A 14 -11.73 5.39 -0.40
N VAL A 15 -10.48 5.89 -0.34
CA VAL A 15 -9.76 6.45 -1.47
C VAL A 15 -8.62 5.48 -1.79
N PRO A 16 -8.68 4.76 -2.92
CA PRO A 16 -7.63 3.82 -3.28
C PRO A 16 -6.29 4.53 -3.42
N LEU A 17 -5.23 3.90 -2.89
CA LEU A 17 -3.88 4.33 -3.14
C LEU A 17 -3.56 4.09 -4.63
N ARG A 18 -2.98 5.10 -5.28
CA ARG A 18 -2.62 5.04 -6.70
C ARG A 18 -1.14 5.33 -6.80
N PHE A 19 -0.49 4.64 -7.73
CA PHE A 19 0.93 4.81 -8.02
C PHE A 19 1.11 5.17 -9.48
N ARG A 20 2.17 5.93 -9.77
CA ARG A 20 2.68 6.08 -11.12
C ARG A 20 4.03 5.38 -11.23
N ALA A 21 4.31 4.76 -12.38
CA ALA A 21 5.62 4.16 -12.61
C ALA A 21 6.72 5.22 -12.45
N GLY A 22 7.75 4.91 -11.66
CA GLY A 22 8.83 5.84 -11.31
C GLY A 22 8.56 6.76 -10.13
N GLU A 23 7.35 6.74 -9.53
CA GLU A 23 7.06 7.47 -8.30
C GLU A 23 7.88 6.91 -7.13
N ILE A 24 8.47 7.82 -6.33
CA ILE A 24 9.25 7.45 -5.15
C ILE A 24 8.34 7.45 -3.92
N VAL A 25 8.37 6.33 -3.19
CA VAL A 25 7.60 6.13 -1.96
C VAL A 25 8.52 5.74 -0.82
N GLN A 26 8.11 6.05 0.41
CA GLN A 26 8.79 5.58 1.61
C GLN A 26 8.30 4.18 1.95
N LEU A 27 9.24 3.25 2.18
CA LEU A 27 8.95 1.91 2.67
C LEU A 27 8.81 1.94 4.20
N GLY A 28 7.72 1.35 4.70
CA GLY A 28 7.47 1.12 6.11
C GLY A 28 7.73 -0.32 6.52
N VAL A 29 6.91 -0.81 7.44
CA VAL A 29 6.98 -2.19 7.96
C VAL A 29 6.52 -3.18 6.87
N ARG A 30 7.19 -4.33 6.79
CA ARG A 30 6.72 -5.48 6.00
C ARG A 30 5.80 -6.33 6.86
N ASP A 31 4.70 -6.76 6.27
CA ASP A 31 3.80 -7.70 6.93
C ASP A 31 4.44 -9.09 6.93
N GLU A 32 4.53 -9.75 8.08
CA GLU A 32 5.08 -11.11 8.18
C GLU A 32 4.06 -12.17 7.75
N GLU A 33 2.75 -11.89 7.89
CA GLU A 33 1.67 -12.75 7.45
C GLU A 33 1.45 -12.62 5.93
N TRP A 34 1.71 -11.43 5.37
CA TRP A 34 1.56 -11.13 3.94
C TRP A 34 2.87 -10.59 3.32
N PRO A 35 3.92 -11.42 3.17
CA PRO A 35 5.28 -10.99 2.82
C PRO A 35 5.40 -10.37 1.42
N ASP A 36 4.44 -10.64 0.54
CA ASP A 36 4.37 -10.08 -0.81
C ASP A 36 3.89 -8.63 -0.83
N PHE A 37 3.51 -8.06 0.31
CA PHE A 37 3.09 -6.67 0.46
C PHE A 37 4.02 -5.91 1.41
N ALA A 38 4.25 -4.63 1.09
CA ALA A 38 4.94 -3.69 1.96
C ALA A 38 4.07 -2.47 2.19
N TRP A 39 4.12 -1.94 3.41
CA TRP A 39 3.47 -0.67 3.70
C TRP A 39 4.27 0.45 3.03
N VAL A 40 3.60 1.27 2.23
CA VAL A 40 4.22 2.41 1.55
C VAL A 40 3.55 3.71 1.93
N ARG A 41 4.32 4.79 1.94
CA ARG A 41 3.82 6.16 2.09
C ARG A 41 4.27 7.01 0.90
N THR A 42 3.31 7.65 0.24
CA THR A 42 3.53 8.58 -0.86
C THR A 42 3.89 9.98 -0.35
N ALA A 43 4.44 10.83 -1.23
CA ALA A 43 4.81 12.20 -0.88
C ALA A 43 3.61 13.07 -0.47
N ASP A 44 2.39 12.77 -0.94
CA ASP A 44 1.14 13.42 -0.52
C ASP A 44 0.57 12.86 0.80
N ASN A 45 1.41 12.15 1.56
CA ASN A 45 1.12 11.57 2.89
C ASN A 45 -0.03 10.55 2.92
N ARG A 46 -0.33 9.92 1.77
CA ARG A 46 -1.20 8.74 1.73
C ARG A 46 -0.38 7.48 2.01
N ALA A 47 -1.01 6.48 2.59
CA ALA A 47 -0.33 5.23 2.92
C ALA A 47 -1.24 4.03 2.71
N GLY A 48 -0.62 2.90 2.39
CA GLY A 48 -1.33 1.66 2.04
C GLY A 48 -0.35 0.53 1.72
N TRP A 49 -0.90 -0.66 1.52
CA TRP A 49 -0.14 -1.82 1.10
C TRP A 49 0.09 -1.81 -0.41
N ALA A 50 1.33 -2.03 -0.83
CA ALA A 50 1.71 -2.21 -2.22
C ALA A 50 2.39 -3.57 -2.40
N PRO A 51 2.12 -4.28 -3.52
CA PRO A 51 2.88 -5.48 -3.87
C PRO A 51 4.36 -5.16 -3.96
N VAL A 52 5.18 -5.95 -3.26
CA VAL A 52 6.65 -5.83 -3.27
C VAL A 52 7.19 -5.95 -4.69
N ALA A 53 6.57 -6.77 -5.53
CA ALA A 53 6.93 -6.94 -6.93
C ALA A 53 6.86 -5.66 -7.79
N TRP A 54 6.14 -4.62 -7.33
CA TRP A 54 6.07 -3.33 -8.03
C TRP A 54 7.17 -2.35 -7.58
N LEU A 55 7.88 -2.68 -6.51
CA LEU A 55 8.80 -1.79 -5.83
C LEU A 55 10.25 -2.20 -6.15
N ARG A 56 11.07 -1.21 -6.51
CA ARG A 56 12.52 -1.35 -6.56
C ARG A 56 13.10 -0.50 -5.45
N VAL A 57 13.74 -1.15 -4.47
CA VAL A 57 14.44 -0.44 -3.40
C VAL A 57 15.56 0.38 -4.03
N LEU A 58 15.54 1.69 -3.82
CA LEU A 58 16.65 2.55 -4.16
C LEU A 58 17.66 2.44 -3.02
N GLY A 59 18.90 2.08 -3.33
CA GLY A 59 19.96 2.10 -2.32
C GLY A 59 20.21 3.52 -1.84
N ASP A 60 20.60 3.67 -0.58
CA ASP A 60 21.16 4.92 -0.06
C ASP A 60 22.45 5.16 -0.82
N GLY A 61 22.45 6.00 -1.85
CA GLY A 61 23.55 6.16 -2.82
C GLY A 61 24.93 6.36 -2.19
N ARG A 62 25.59 5.28 -1.81
CA ARG A 62 26.99 5.20 -1.41
C ARG A 62 27.73 4.53 -2.56
N ALA A 63 28.08 5.37 -3.53
CA ALA A 63 29.28 5.18 -4.35
C ALA A 63 30.41 6.00 -3.71
#